data_AF-A0A351UJF8-F1
#
_entry.id   AF-A0A351UJF8-F1
#
_cell.length_a   1.000
_cell.length_b   1.000
_cell.length_c   1.000
_cell.angle_alpha   90.00
_cell.angle_beta   90.00
_cell.angle_gamma   90.00
#
_symmetry.space_group_name_H-M   'P 1'
#
loop_
_entity.id
_entity.type
_entity.pdbx_description
1 polymer ?
#
loop_
_entity_poly.entity_id
_entity_poly.type
_entity_poly.pdbx_seq_one_letter_code
_entity_poly.pdbx_strand_id
1 'polypeptide(L)'
;MALALAAPVLCRAGAEDTALTRDESAAFKKALVAVLGAMGLPPQGFVKEKDDFNLPTDFYTEGGKLRAVTASVHRRLAIKGVKDAEAGNKKHGADYKKKILEAQSKGDYQEVMRLSQEMQKDVSSTALSGAKAEEEKKLPIRVSVEINDSQYQAIDPDLVVFEKPGVLALKMPQDEEGDPKGSVAVYFQPSALKDTKKLSKVQIDVKTVPVKTSIVAIAIKLEGPVEEVETWAKRIDTKTVLAQINAALK
;
A
#
# COMPACT_ATOMS: atom_id res chain seq x y z
N MET A 1 -48.81 20.63 -47.99
CA MET A 1 -48.81 20.83 -46.53
C MET A 1 -48.13 19.61 -45.91
N ALA A 2 -46.80 19.66 -45.76
CA ALA A 2 -45.99 18.52 -45.35
C ALA A 2 -45.86 18.49 -43.83
N LEU A 3 -46.32 17.40 -43.22
CA LEU A 3 -46.25 17.13 -41.79
C LEU A 3 -44.80 16.77 -41.43
N ALA A 4 -44.11 17.65 -40.71
CA ALA A 4 -42.77 17.37 -40.21
C ALA A 4 -42.85 16.37 -39.05
N LEU A 5 -42.36 15.15 -39.29
CA LEU A 5 -42.07 14.15 -38.27
C LEU A 5 -40.89 14.66 -37.41
N ALA A 6 -41.20 15.18 -36.22
CA ALA A 6 -40.19 15.43 -35.20
C ALA A 6 -39.75 14.08 -34.60
N ALA A 7 -38.60 13.59 -35.04
CA ALA A 7 -37.92 12.47 -34.39
C ALA A 7 -37.48 12.88 -32.98
N PRO A 8 -37.69 12.06 -31.93
CA PRO A 8 -37.13 12.33 -30.62
C PRO A 8 -35.61 12.23 -30.71
N VAL A 9 -34.94 13.34 -30.44
CA VAL A 9 -33.50 13.37 -30.16
C VAL A 9 -33.28 12.53 -28.91
N LEU A 10 -32.79 11.30 -29.10
CA LEU A 10 -32.15 10.51 -28.05
C LEU A 10 -30.94 11.31 -27.57
N CYS A 11 -31.10 12.10 -26.51
CA CYS A 11 -29.97 12.56 -25.70
C CYS A 11 -29.24 11.32 -25.20
N ARG A 12 -28.11 11.00 -25.83
CA ARG A 12 -27.10 10.10 -25.28
C ARG A 12 -26.64 10.77 -23.98
N ALA A 13 -27.06 10.23 -22.84
CA ALA A 13 -26.49 10.59 -21.55
C ALA A 13 -25.00 10.22 -21.58
N GLY A 14 -24.16 11.21 -21.90
CA GLY A 14 -22.72 11.14 -21.67
C GLY A 14 -22.48 10.99 -20.18
N ALA A 15 -21.41 10.31 -19.80
CA ALA A 15 -21.01 10.18 -18.41
C ALA A 15 -20.86 11.60 -17.81
N GLU A 16 -21.74 11.95 -16.86
CA GLU A 16 -21.59 13.15 -16.05
C GLU A 16 -20.68 12.81 -14.88
N ASP A 17 -19.44 13.31 -14.92
CA ASP A 17 -18.55 13.30 -13.76
C ASP A 17 -19.13 14.26 -12.72
N THR A 18 -19.48 13.72 -11.56
CA THR A 18 -20.01 14.49 -10.44
C THR A 18 -19.08 14.36 -9.24
N ALA A 19 -18.82 15.47 -8.56
CA ALA A 19 -17.96 15.49 -7.39
C ALA A 19 -18.53 14.68 -6.22
N LEU A 20 -17.65 13.96 -5.53
CA LEU A 20 -17.90 13.38 -4.22
C LEU A 20 -17.84 14.47 -3.15
N THR A 21 -18.71 14.36 -2.17
CA THR A 21 -18.60 15.14 -0.93
C THR A 21 -17.37 14.70 -0.13
N ARG A 22 -16.92 15.57 0.78
CA ARG A 22 -15.81 15.27 1.69
C ARG A 22 -16.08 14.01 2.53
N ASP A 23 -17.32 13.84 2.97
CA ASP A 23 -17.74 12.68 3.79
C ASP A 23 -17.73 11.39 2.98
N GLU A 24 -18.17 11.43 1.72
CA GLU A 24 -18.11 10.27 0.81
C GLU A 24 -16.65 9.87 0.53
N SER A 25 -15.75 10.84 0.27
CA SER A 25 -14.32 10.56 0.10
C SER A 25 -13.66 10.05 1.40
N ALA A 26 -14.08 10.59 2.55
CA ALA A 26 -13.61 10.15 3.87
C ALA A 26 -14.03 8.71 4.21
N ALA A 27 -15.16 8.23 3.69
CA ALA A 27 -15.59 6.85 3.86
C ALA A 27 -14.57 5.85 3.27
N PHE A 28 -14.05 6.14 2.07
CA PHE A 28 -12.98 5.34 1.46
C PHE A 28 -11.70 5.38 2.27
N LYS A 29 -11.29 6.56 2.75
CA LYS A 29 -10.11 6.69 3.63
C LYS A 29 -10.26 5.85 4.90
N LYS A 30 -11.44 5.89 5.53
CA LYS A 30 -11.73 5.11 6.75
C LYS A 30 -11.60 3.61 6.48
N ALA A 31 -12.10 3.12 5.36
CA ALA A 31 -11.95 1.73 4.96
C ALA A 31 -10.49 1.35 4.71
N LEU A 32 -9.72 2.17 3.97
CA LEU A 32 -8.28 1.94 3.74
C LEU A 32 -7.50 1.90 5.06
N VAL A 33 -7.80 2.79 6.01
CA VAL A 33 -7.19 2.77 7.36
C VAL A 33 -7.56 1.51 8.12
N ALA A 34 -8.81 1.05 8.04
CA ALA A 34 -9.25 -0.20 8.67
C ALA A 34 -8.52 -1.42 8.08
N VAL A 35 -8.34 -1.47 6.76
CA VAL A 35 -7.56 -2.52 6.08
C VAL A 35 -6.11 -2.50 6.54
N LEU A 36 -5.47 -1.32 6.54
CA LEU A 36 -4.10 -1.16 7.02
C LEU A 36 -3.94 -1.54 8.50
N GLY A 37 -4.98 -1.35 9.32
CA GLY A 37 -5.03 -1.79 10.72
C GLY A 37 -5.19 -3.31 10.85
N ALA A 38 -5.99 -3.94 9.99
CA ALA A 38 -6.19 -5.38 9.95
C ALA A 38 -4.93 -6.17 9.58
N MET A 39 -3.96 -5.52 8.93
CA MET A 39 -2.63 -6.10 8.67
C MET A 39 -1.79 -6.25 9.95
N GLY A 40 -2.15 -5.58 11.04
CA GLY A 40 -1.41 -5.61 12.29
C GLY A 40 -0.05 -4.89 12.22
N LEU A 41 0.86 -5.29 13.11
CA LEU A 41 2.19 -4.69 13.18
C LEU A 41 3.03 -5.03 11.93
N PRO A 42 3.90 -4.10 11.49
CA PRO A 42 4.93 -4.39 10.48
C PRO A 42 5.81 -5.59 10.87
N PRO A 43 6.40 -6.31 9.90
CA PRO A 43 7.38 -7.35 10.20
C PRO A 43 8.57 -6.81 11.02
N GLN A 44 9.21 -7.69 11.79
CA GLN A 44 10.29 -7.29 12.69
C GLN A 44 11.45 -6.68 11.90
N GLY A 45 12.01 -5.59 12.41
CA GLY A 45 13.08 -4.86 11.73
C GLY A 45 12.60 -3.86 10.68
N PHE A 46 11.29 -3.72 10.49
CA PHE A 46 10.70 -2.69 9.63
C PHE A 46 9.91 -1.66 10.43
N VAL A 47 9.91 -0.42 9.94
CA VAL A 47 9.19 0.69 10.56
C VAL A 47 8.43 1.48 9.51
N LYS A 48 7.22 1.92 9.87
CA LYS A 48 6.41 2.76 8.98
C LYS A 48 7.14 4.06 8.64
N GLU A 49 7.17 4.38 7.35
CA GLU A 49 7.71 5.64 6.87
C GLU A 49 6.57 6.61 6.55
N LYS A 50 5.72 6.26 5.58
CA LYS A 50 4.65 7.12 5.08
C LYS A 50 3.47 6.28 4.58
N ASP A 51 2.28 6.87 4.68
CA ASP A 51 1.03 6.41 4.08
C ASP A 51 0.59 7.45 3.03
N ASP A 52 0.54 7.05 1.76
CA ASP A 52 0.15 7.87 0.63
C ASP A 52 -1.22 7.45 0.13
N PHE A 53 -2.25 8.21 0.50
CA PHE A 53 -3.64 7.95 0.12
C PHE A 53 -3.96 8.60 -1.22
N ASN A 54 -4.46 7.81 -2.16
CA ASN A 54 -5.11 8.28 -3.37
C ASN A 54 -6.63 8.14 -3.18
N LEU A 55 -7.28 9.24 -2.83
CA LEU A 55 -8.70 9.26 -2.52
C LEU A 55 -9.49 9.78 -3.73
N PRO A 56 -10.65 9.19 -4.03
CA PRO A 56 -11.47 9.63 -5.13
C PRO A 56 -12.08 11.00 -4.83
N THR A 57 -12.18 11.81 -5.88
CA THR A 57 -12.83 13.12 -5.87
C THR A 57 -14.15 13.12 -6.62
N ASP A 58 -14.36 12.15 -7.50
CA ASP A 58 -15.47 12.13 -8.45
C ASP A 58 -16.08 10.72 -8.54
N PHE A 59 -17.33 10.67 -8.99
CA PHE A 59 -18.01 9.46 -9.40
C PHE A 59 -18.76 9.73 -10.71
N TYR A 60 -19.03 8.68 -11.47
CA TYR A 60 -19.78 8.78 -12.71
C TYR A 60 -20.82 7.68 -12.82
N THR A 61 -21.84 7.96 -13.63
CA THR A 61 -22.84 6.99 -14.03
C THR A 61 -22.65 6.57 -15.47
N GLU A 62 -22.78 5.29 -15.76
CA GLU A 62 -22.76 4.74 -17.11
C GLU A 62 -24.04 3.95 -17.33
N GLY A 63 -24.83 4.30 -18.36
CA GLY A 63 -26.11 3.65 -18.63
C GLY A 63 -27.11 3.73 -17.46
N GLY A 64 -27.10 4.83 -16.71
CA GLY A 64 -27.96 5.03 -15.54
C GLY A 64 -27.52 4.27 -14.28
N LYS A 65 -26.38 3.58 -14.31
CA LYS A 65 -25.83 2.85 -13.15
C LYS A 65 -24.58 3.54 -12.63
N LEU A 66 -24.46 3.62 -11.30
CA LEU A 66 -23.25 4.13 -10.66
C LEU A 66 -22.08 3.20 -10.94
N ARG A 67 -20.96 3.79 -11.36
CA ARG A 67 -19.71 3.06 -11.56
C ARG A 67 -18.96 2.96 -10.25
N ALA A 68 -18.25 1.85 -10.10
CA ALA A 68 -17.46 1.63 -8.90
C ALA A 68 -16.34 2.68 -8.82
N VAL A 69 -16.25 3.34 -7.68
CA VAL A 69 -15.21 4.33 -7.39
C VAL A 69 -14.01 3.61 -6.82
N THR A 70 -12.82 3.90 -7.34
CA THR A 70 -11.57 3.32 -6.86
C THR A 70 -10.91 4.23 -5.83
N ALA A 71 -10.19 3.62 -4.89
CA ALA A 71 -9.37 4.33 -3.91
C ALA A 71 -8.16 3.46 -3.58
N SER A 72 -7.02 4.07 -3.28
CA SER A 72 -5.84 3.30 -2.88
C SER A 72 -5.04 3.95 -1.77
N VAL A 73 -4.21 3.15 -1.12
CA VAL A 73 -3.14 3.65 -0.25
C VAL A 73 -1.87 2.86 -0.50
N HIS A 74 -0.77 3.60 -0.61
CA HIS A 74 0.57 3.04 -0.68
C HIS A 74 1.31 3.31 0.63
N ARG A 75 1.79 2.27 1.29
CA ARG A 75 2.58 2.35 2.51
C ARG A 75 3.99 1.84 2.24
N ARG A 76 4.98 2.65 2.60
CA ARG A 76 6.39 2.26 2.61
C ARG A 76 6.84 1.95 4.03
N LEU A 77 7.50 0.81 4.19
CA LEU A 77 8.17 0.40 5.41
C LEU A 77 9.69 0.43 5.18
N ALA A 78 10.38 1.27 5.93
CA ALA A 78 11.84 1.34 5.91
C ALA A 78 12.44 0.27 6.81
N ILE A 79 13.69 -0.13 6.51
CA ILE A 79 14.49 -0.98 7.40
C ILE A 79 14.85 -0.13 8.63
N LYS A 80 14.47 -0.61 9.81
CA LYS A 80 14.59 0.13 11.07
C LYS A 80 16.04 0.51 11.37
N GLY A 81 16.98 -0.42 11.21
CA GLY A 81 18.41 -0.14 11.46
C GLY A 81 18.98 0.95 10.54
N VAL A 82 18.56 0.98 9.27
CA VAL A 82 18.93 2.05 8.33
C VAL A 82 18.34 3.39 8.77
N LYS A 83 17.04 3.42 9.13
CA LYS A 83 16.38 4.65 9.56
C LYS A 83 16.93 5.19 10.88
N ASP A 84 17.22 4.31 11.84
CA ASP A 84 17.83 4.66 13.12
C ASP A 84 19.25 5.19 12.91
N ALA A 85 20.03 4.59 11.99
CA ALA A 85 21.35 5.09 11.60
C ALA A 85 21.29 6.47 10.93
N GLU A 86 20.35 6.70 10.02
CA GLU A 86 20.14 8.01 9.39
C GLU A 86 19.75 9.09 10.42
N ALA A 87 18.84 8.76 11.35
CA ALA A 87 18.43 9.66 12.41
C ALA A 87 19.58 9.97 13.38
N GLY A 88 20.35 8.95 13.75
CA GLY A 88 21.57 9.08 14.53
C GLY A 88 22.58 10.00 13.85
N ASN A 89 22.93 9.75 12.59
CA ASN A 89 23.87 10.55 11.82
C ASN A 89 23.44 12.02 11.72
N LYS A 90 22.15 12.30 11.51
CA LYS A 90 21.63 13.68 11.48
C LYS A 90 21.77 14.37 12.83
N LYS A 91 21.44 13.68 13.93
CA LYS A 91 21.52 14.24 15.28
C LYS A 91 22.97 14.46 15.71
N HIS A 92 23.81 13.42 15.59
CA HIS A 92 25.23 13.51 15.91
C HIS A 92 25.94 14.57 15.05
N GLY A 93 25.65 14.63 13.74
CA GLY A 93 26.20 15.65 12.86
C GLY A 93 25.82 17.08 13.28
N ALA A 94 24.56 17.32 13.69
CA ALA A 94 24.13 18.62 14.19
C ALA A 94 24.81 19.00 15.52
N ASP A 95 24.90 18.04 16.45
CA ASP A 95 25.53 18.24 17.76
C ASP A 95 27.04 18.53 17.63
N TYR A 96 27.77 17.74 16.82
CA TYR A 96 29.19 17.98 16.55
C TYR A 96 29.44 19.30 15.81
N LYS A 97 28.62 19.64 14.81
CA LYS A 97 28.71 20.92 14.11
C LYS A 97 28.57 22.10 15.07
N LYS A 98 27.64 22.02 16.03
CA LYS A 98 27.47 23.04 17.07
C LYS A 98 28.73 23.17 17.95
N LYS A 99 29.23 22.04 18.48
CA LYS A 99 30.44 22.03 19.33
C LYS A 99 31.69 22.54 18.61
N ILE A 100 31.87 22.16 17.34
CA ILE A 100 32.99 22.63 16.50
C ILE A 100 32.91 24.14 16.30
N LEU A 101 31.73 24.70 15.99
CA LEU A 101 31.55 26.14 15.85
C LEU A 101 31.81 26.88 17.17
N GLU A 102 31.39 26.33 18.30
CA GLU A 102 31.68 26.90 19.63
C GLU A 102 33.18 26.89 19.94
N ALA A 103 33.89 25.79 19.70
CA ALA A 103 35.34 25.68 19.87
C ALA A 103 36.10 26.63 18.92
N GLN A 104 35.66 26.71 17.66
CA GLN A 104 36.21 27.63 16.66
C GLN A 104 36.03 29.09 17.08
N SER A 105 34.86 29.45 17.64
CA SER A 105 34.59 30.81 18.14
C SER A 105 35.48 31.21 19.32
N LYS A 106 36.01 30.21 20.05
CA LYS A 106 36.94 30.38 21.17
C LYS A 106 38.42 30.29 20.74
N GLY A 107 38.70 30.02 19.46
CA GLY A 107 40.07 29.81 18.96
C GLY A 107 40.71 28.49 19.42
N ASP A 108 39.92 27.54 19.92
CA ASP A 108 40.42 26.26 20.44
C ASP A 108 40.58 25.23 19.31
N TYR A 109 41.66 25.37 18.55
CA TYR A 109 41.95 24.51 17.39
C TYR A 109 42.25 23.05 17.77
N GLN A 110 42.74 22.77 18.98
CA GLN A 110 42.97 21.40 19.45
C GLN A 110 41.62 20.70 19.70
N GLU A 111 40.68 21.39 20.33
CA GLU A 111 39.33 20.87 20.54
C GLU A 111 38.56 20.70 19.23
N VAL A 112 38.72 21.62 18.27
CA VAL A 112 38.17 21.45 16.91
C VAL A 112 38.67 20.16 16.25
N MET A 113 39.97 19.86 16.33
CA MET A 113 40.54 18.64 15.76
C MET A 113 40.04 17.38 16.46
N ARG A 114 39.95 17.39 17.79
CA ARG A 114 39.40 16.27 18.58
C ARG A 114 37.94 15.98 18.21
N LEU A 115 37.10 17.01 18.21
CA LEU A 115 35.67 16.90 17.87
C LEU A 115 35.47 16.43 16.43
N SER A 116 36.34 16.84 15.50
CA SER A 116 36.27 16.40 14.09
C SER A 116 36.60 14.92 13.93
N GLN A 117 37.59 14.40 14.65
CA GLN A 117 37.94 12.97 14.63
C GLN A 117 36.86 12.10 15.29
N GLU A 118 36.28 12.55 16.39
CA GLU A 118 35.16 11.85 17.05
C GLU A 118 33.93 11.80 16.15
N MET A 119 33.58 12.92 15.51
CA MET A 119 32.52 12.97 14.52
C MET A 119 32.74 11.96 13.39
N GLN A 120 33.95 11.89 12.83
CA GLN A 120 34.26 10.95 11.75
C GLN A 120 34.08 9.50 12.20
N LYS A 121 34.56 9.16 13.41
CA LYS A 121 34.44 7.81 13.98
C LYS A 121 32.98 7.41 14.23
N ASP A 122 32.19 8.32 14.81
CA ASP A 122 30.79 8.06 15.16
C ASP A 122 29.92 7.89 13.92
N VAL A 123 30.13 8.74 12.90
CA VAL A 123 29.43 8.63 11.61
C VAL A 123 29.79 7.31 10.92
N SER A 124 31.06 6.91 10.91
CA SER A 124 31.48 5.62 10.35
C SER A 124 30.88 4.41 11.08
N SER A 125 30.85 4.43 12.41
CA SER A 125 30.25 3.36 13.22
C SER A 125 28.74 3.22 12.96
N THR A 126 28.04 4.35 12.90
CA THR A 126 26.59 4.37 12.67
C THR A 126 26.26 3.95 11.25
N ALA A 127 27.01 4.42 10.25
CA ALA A 127 26.87 3.98 8.85
C ALA A 127 27.08 2.47 8.69
N LEU A 128 28.09 1.89 9.35
CA LEU A 128 28.32 0.45 9.32
C LEU A 128 27.15 -0.35 9.93
N SER A 129 26.53 0.15 11.01
CA SER A 129 25.35 -0.49 11.60
C SER A 129 24.13 -0.45 10.68
N GLY A 130 23.93 0.66 9.95
CA GLY A 130 22.89 0.78 8.93
C GLY A 130 23.11 -0.18 7.77
N ALA A 131 24.35 -0.27 7.26
CA ALA A 131 24.71 -1.17 6.17
C ALA A 131 24.47 -2.65 6.53
N LYS A 132 24.81 -3.07 7.76
CA LYS A 132 24.51 -4.44 8.24
C LYS A 132 23.01 -4.72 8.28
N ALA A 133 22.21 -3.78 8.76
CA ALA A 133 20.76 -3.94 8.79
C ALA A 133 20.16 -4.01 7.37
N GLU A 134 20.74 -3.27 6.43
CA GLU A 134 20.39 -3.32 5.01
C GLU A 134 20.77 -4.66 4.38
N GLU A 135 21.96 -5.20 4.64
CA GLU A 135 22.39 -6.51 4.16
C GLU A 135 21.50 -7.65 4.69
N GLU A 136 21.10 -7.61 5.97
CA GLU A 136 20.27 -8.64 6.59
C GLU A 136 18.83 -8.65 6.05
N LYS A 137 18.22 -7.47 5.86
CA LYS A 137 16.82 -7.35 5.42
C LYS A 137 16.66 -7.09 3.94
N LYS A 138 17.77 -6.89 3.21
CA LYS A 138 17.98 -6.65 1.78
C LYS A 138 17.22 -5.46 1.20
N LEU A 139 15.93 -5.27 1.51
CA LEU A 139 15.04 -4.35 0.82
C LEU A 139 13.88 -3.85 1.71
N PRO A 140 13.40 -2.60 1.50
CA PRO A 140 12.20 -2.10 2.16
C PRO A 140 10.95 -2.88 1.76
N ILE A 141 9.91 -2.84 2.58
CA ILE A 141 8.61 -3.43 2.24
C ILE A 141 7.68 -2.35 1.71
N ARG A 142 7.00 -2.65 0.61
CA ARG A 142 5.93 -1.82 0.04
C ARG A 142 4.60 -2.54 0.18
N VAL A 143 3.59 -1.78 0.58
CA VAL A 143 2.21 -2.24 0.70
C VAL A 143 1.37 -1.36 -0.22
N SER A 144 0.60 -1.97 -1.11
CA SER A 144 -0.44 -1.28 -1.89
C SER A 144 -1.78 -1.89 -1.54
N VAL A 145 -2.74 -1.08 -1.14
CA VAL A 145 -4.13 -1.50 -0.95
C VAL A 145 -4.97 -0.78 -1.98
N GLU A 146 -5.78 -1.53 -2.72
CA GLU A 146 -6.67 -1.03 -3.77
C GLU A 146 -8.10 -1.45 -3.46
N ILE A 147 -9.01 -0.49 -3.52
CA ILE A 147 -10.46 -0.69 -3.39
C ILE A 147 -11.07 -0.62 -4.79
N ASN A 148 -11.96 -1.58 -5.07
CA ASN A 148 -12.79 -1.64 -6.28
C ASN A 148 -12.02 -1.69 -7.60
N ASP A 149 -10.72 -1.99 -7.55
CA ASP A 149 -9.96 -2.22 -8.77
C ASP A 149 -10.28 -3.62 -9.34
N SER A 150 -10.32 -3.72 -10.66
CA SER A 150 -10.63 -4.99 -11.33
C SER A 150 -9.38 -5.84 -11.46
N GLN A 151 -9.42 -7.07 -10.97
CA GLN A 151 -8.25 -7.94 -10.84
C GLN A 151 -8.37 -9.15 -11.75
N TYR A 152 -7.31 -9.42 -12.51
CA TYR A 152 -7.23 -10.54 -13.45
C TYR A 152 -5.87 -11.20 -13.31
N GLN A 153 -5.83 -12.43 -12.78
CA GLN A 153 -4.58 -13.15 -12.54
C GLN A 153 -4.80 -14.66 -12.68
N ALA A 154 -3.96 -15.35 -13.45
CA ALA A 154 -3.98 -16.81 -13.46
C ALA A 154 -3.55 -17.35 -12.09
N ILE A 155 -4.22 -18.41 -11.62
CA ILE A 155 -3.88 -19.08 -10.36
C ILE A 155 -2.94 -20.23 -10.69
N ASP A 156 -1.69 -20.10 -10.23
CA ASP A 156 -0.79 -21.23 -10.09
C ASP A 156 -1.07 -21.88 -8.71
N PRO A 157 -1.53 -23.14 -8.65
CA PRO A 157 -1.80 -23.83 -7.40
C PRO A 157 -0.59 -23.90 -6.46
N ASP A 158 0.63 -23.96 -7.01
CA ASP A 158 1.86 -24.07 -6.22
C ASP A 158 2.26 -22.72 -5.58
N LEU A 159 1.68 -21.62 -6.08
CA LEU A 159 1.91 -20.27 -5.56
C LEU A 159 0.80 -19.79 -4.62
N VAL A 160 -0.16 -20.64 -4.26
CA VAL A 160 -1.21 -20.31 -3.29
C VAL A 160 -0.59 -20.23 -1.88
N VAL A 161 -0.64 -19.04 -1.28
CA VAL A 161 -0.13 -18.79 0.09
C VAL A 161 -1.14 -19.26 1.13
N PHE A 162 -2.40 -18.87 0.95
CA PHE A 162 -3.54 -19.36 1.71
C PHE A 162 -4.84 -19.03 0.98
N GLU A 163 -5.90 -19.76 1.32
CA GLU A 163 -7.24 -19.55 0.80
C GLU A 163 -8.30 -19.71 1.89
N LYS A 164 -9.34 -18.88 1.84
CA LYS A 164 -10.53 -18.92 2.69
C LYS A 164 -11.74 -18.50 1.85
N PRO A 165 -12.99 -18.83 2.23
CA PRO A 165 -14.16 -18.30 1.53
C PRO A 165 -14.10 -16.77 1.42
N GLY A 166 -14.09 -16.27 0.19
CA GLY A 166 -14.01 -14.85 -0.13
C GLY A 166 -12.61 -14.25 -0.15
N VAL A 167 -11.55 -15.03 0.09
CA VAL A 167 -10.16 -14.54 0.19
C VAL A 167 -9.19 -15.51 -0.46
N LEU A 168 -8.31 -14.98 -1.31
CA LEU A 168 -7.22 -15.73 -1.91
C LEU A 168 -5.91 -14.95 -1.83
N ALA A 169 -4.86 -15.58 -1.30
CA ALA A 169 -3.52 -15.03 -1.30
C ALA A 169 -2.61 -15.83 -2.22
N LEU A 170 -1.92 -15.14 -3.13
CA LEU A 170 -1.04 -15.71 -4.14
C LEU A 170 0.33 -15.06 -4.07
N LYS A 171 1.39 -15.87 -4.22
CA LYS A 171 2.71 -15.35 -4.58
C LYS A 171 2.63 -14.95 -6.05
N MET A 172 3.10 -13.75 -6.36
CA MET A 172 3.25 -13.32 -7.74
C MET A 172 4.56 -13.92 -8.28
N PRO A 173 4.59 -14.33 -9.56
CA PRO A 173 5.83 -14.76 -10.21
C PRO A 173 6.91 -13.70 -10.01
N GLN A 174 8.14 -14.14 -9.71
CA GLN A 174 9.28 -13.23 -9.69
C GLN A 174 9.67 -12.91 -11.14
N ASP A 175 9.89 -11.63 -11.43
CA ASP A 175 10.29 -11.20 -12.77
C ASP A 175 11.72 -11.64 -13.11
N GLU A 176 12.59 -11.87 -12.11
CA GLU A 176 13.97 -12.34 -12.26
C GLU A 176 14.34 -13.45 -11.26
N GLU A 177 15.01 -14.49 -11.75
CA GLU A 177 15.52 -15.60 -10.94
C GLU A 177 16.68 -15.13 -10.05
N GLY A 178 16.50 -15.24 -8.72
CA GLY A 178 17.49 -14.82 -7.73
C GLY A 178 17.24 -13.43 -7.10
N ASP A 179 16.20 -12.70 -7.49
CA ASP A 179 15.79 -11.47 -6.80
C ASP A 179 15.21 -11.83 -5.40
N PRO A 180 15.74 -11.28 -4.29
CA PRO A 180 15.12 -11.44 -2.98
C PRO A 180 13.73 -10.76 -2.86
N LYS A 181 13.30 -9.97 -3.85
CA LYS A 181 11.95 -9.39 -3.92
C LYS A 181 10.93 -10.46 -4.25
N GLY A 182 10.12 -10.78 -3.26
CA GLY A 182 8.84 -11.45 -3.45
C GLY A 182 7.72 -10.44 -3.55
N SER A 183 6.64 -10.84 -4.22
CA SER A 183 5.35 -10.18 -4.10
C SER A 183 4.29 -11.19 -3.68
N VAL A 184 3.43 -10.79 -2.74
CA VAL A 184 2.23 -11.53 -2.37
C VAL A 184 1.02 -10.63 -2.58
N ALA A 185 0.07 -11.07 -3.41
CA ALA A 185 -1.20 -10.41 -3.60
C ALA A 185 -2.29 -11.14 -2.80
N VAL A 186 -3.08 -10.40 -2.04
CA VAL A 186 -4.21 -10.90 -1.25
C VAL A 186 -5.48 -10.24 -1.75
N TYR A 187 -6.36 -11.04 -2.33
CA TYR A 187 -7.62 -10.61 -2.92
C TYR A 187 -8.77 -10.90 -1.97
N PHE A 188 -9.68 -9.92 -1.83
CA PHE A 188 -10.89 -10.01 -1.02
C PHE A 188 -12.09 -9.71 -1.89
N GLN A 189 -12.89 -10.73 -2.17
CA GLN A 189 -14.14 -10.63 -2.91
C GLN A 189 -15.01 -11.86 -2.56
N PRO A 190 -16.02 -11.73 -1.68
CA PRO A 190 -16.82 -12.84 -1.18
C PRO A 190 -17.49 -13.71 -2.25
N SER A 191 -18.04 -13.10 -3.30
CA SER A 191 -18.88 -13.75 -4.30
C SER A 191 -18.08 -14.47 -5.39
N ALA A 192 -17.02 -13.84 -5.88
CA ALA A 192 -16.10 -14.36 -6.90
C ALA A 192 -15.13 -15.38 -6.31
N LEU A 193 -14.72 -15.22 -5.04
CA LEU A 193 -13.77 -16.11 -4.35
C LEU A 193 -14.48 -17.04 -3.35
N LYS A 194 -15.77 -17.35 -3.55
CA LYS A 194 -16.53 -18.21 -2.64
C LYS A 194 -16.00 -19.66 -2.57
N ASP A 195 -15.46 -20.16 -3.68
CA ASP A 195 -14.95 -21.53 -3.84
C ASP A 195 -13.64 -21.49 -4.63
N THR A 196 -12.59 -21.00 -3.97
CA THR A 196 -11.26 -20.73 -4.57
C THR A 196 -10.64 -21.97 -5.20
N LYS A 197 -10.87 -23.16 -4.64
CA LYS A 197 -10.34 -24.44 -5.13
C LYS A 197 -10.80 -24.83 -6.53
N LYS A 198 -11.92 -24.27 -7.00
CA LYS A 198 -12.44 -24.52 -8.35
C LYS A 198 -12.02 -23.47 -9.38
N LEU A 199 -11.30 -22.43 -8.95
CA LEU A 199 -10.89 -21.34 -9.82
C LEU A 199 -9.52 -21.65 -10.43
N SER A 200 -9.40 -21.42 -11.74
CA SER A 200 -8.10 -21.40 -12.45
C SER A 200 -7.52 -19.99 -12.59
N LYS A 201 -8.31 -18.97 -12.26
CA LYS A 201 -7.90 -17.56 -12.29
C LYS A 201 -8.70 -16.72 -11.30
N VAL A 202 -8.07 -15.69 -10.76
CA VAL A 202 -8.75 -14.54 -10.15
C VAL A 202 -9.37 -13.72 -11.28
N GLN A 203 -10.69 -13.56 -11.22
CA GLN A 203 -11.44 -12.69 -12.12
C GLN A 203 -12.42 -11.88 -11.29
N ILE A 204 -12.00 -10.69 -10.89
CA ILE A 204 -12.78 -9.73 -10.11
C ILE A 204 -13.12 -8.57 -11.04
N ASP A 205 -14.35 -8.56 -11.55
CA ASP A 205 -14.86 -7.52 -12.44
C ASP A 205 -15.71 -6.53 -11.63
N VAL A 206 -15.20 -5.32 -11.43
CA VAL A 206 -15.82 -4.30 -10.58
C VAL A 206 -16.29 -3.16 -11.46
N LYS A 207 -17.53 -3.25 -11.93
CA LYS A 207 -18.12 -2.26 -12.86
C LYS A 207 -19.08 -1.32 -12.18
N THR A 208 -20.16 -1.86 -11.60
CA THR A 208 -21.28 -1.06 -11.11
C THR A 208 -21.56 -1.32 -9.64
N VAL A 209 -22.02 -0.29 -8.93
CA VAL A 209 -22.29 -0.34 -7.49
C VAL A 209 -23.66 0.23 -7.14
N PRO A 210 -24.28 -0.19 -6.03
CA PRO A 210 -25.59 0.31 -5.63
C PRO A 210 -25.53 1.75 -5.08
N VAL A 211 -24.44 2.11 -4.40
CA VAL A 211 -24.20 3.46 -3.85
C VAL A 211 -22.76 3.90 -4.08
N LYS A 212 -22.52 5.21 -4.18
CA LYS A 212 -21.22 5.81 -4.52
C LYS A 212 -20.07 5.35 -3.62
N THR A 213 -20.34 5.16 -2.33
CA THR A 213 -19.35 4.74 -1.32
C THR A 213 -19.23 3.22 -1.19
N SER A 214 -19.70 2.46 -2.18
CA SER A 214 -19.68 1.01 -2.07
C SER A 214 -18.29 0.46 -2.23
N ILE A 215 -17.93 -0.48 -1.36
CA ILE A 215 -16.70 -1.24 -1.43
C ILE A 215 -17.10 -2.68 -1.73
N VAL A 216 -16.65 -3.20 -2.86
CA VAL A 216 -17.08 -4.49 -3.39
C VAL A 216 -15.92 -5.48 -3.56
N ALA A 217 -14.71 -4.95 -3.68
CA ALA A 217 -13.48 -5.72 -3.73
C ALA A 217 -12.34 -4.94 -3.09
N ILE A 218 -11.41 -5.66 -2.48
CA ILE A 218 -10.17 -5.11 -1.94
C ILE A 218 -9.01 -6.00 -2.38
N ALA A 219 -7.92 -5.42 -2.86
CA ALA A 219 -6.67 -6.13 -3.13
C ALA A 219 -5.56 -5.53 -2.26
N ILE A 220 -4.72 -6.37 -1.70
CA ILE A 220 -3.53 -5.98 -0.93
C ILE A 220 -2.31 -6.60 -1.60
N LYS A 221 -1.40 -5.79 -2.14
CA LYS A 221 -0.12 -6.24 -2.66
C LYS A 221 0.99 -5.93 -1.65
N LEU A 222 1.74 -6.95 -1.26
CA LEU A 222 2.91 -6.87 -0.41
C LEU A 222 4.15 -7.16 -1.26
N GLU A 223 5.13 -6.27 -1.26
CA GLU A 223 6.39 -6.44 -1.97
C GLU A 223 7.56 -6.24 -1.00
N GLY A 224 8.55 -7.14 -1.04
CA GLY A 224 9.71 -7.10 -0.14
C GLY A 224 10.33 -8.48 0.04
N PRO A 225 11.08 -8.72 1.13
CA PRO A 225 11.67 -10.04 1.41
C PRO A 225 10.58 -11.11 1.50
N VAL A 226 10.67 -12.14 0.64
CA VAL A 226 9.63 -13.15 0.41
C VAL A 226 9.06 -13.72 1.72
N GLU A 227 9.93 -14.17 2.62
CA GLU A 227 9.54 -14.80 3.89
C GLU A 227 8.76 -13.85 4.80
N GLU A 228 9.18 -12.59 4.86
CA GLU A 228 8.56 -11.55 5.68
C GLU A 228 7.18 -11.18 5.14
N VAL A 229 7.05 -10.98 3.82
CA VAL A 229 5.78 -10.61 3.19
C VAL A 229 4.79 -11.76 3.17
N GLU A 230 5.24 -13.01 2.97
CA GLU A 230 4.38 -14.19 3.01
C GLU A 230 3.86 -14.47 4.42
N THR A 231 4.73 -14.38 5.43
CA THR A 231 4.34 -14.49 6.85
C THR A 231 3.40 -13.37 7.24
N TRP A 232 3.63 -12.14 6.74
CA TRP A 232 2.74 -11.03 6.98
C TRP A 232 1.37 -11.22 6.34
N ALA A 233 1.30 -11.72 5.11
CA ALA A 233 0.03 -12.02 4.44
C ALA A 233 -0.83 -12.98 5.28
N LYS A 234 -0.23 -14.06 5.80
CA LYS A 234 -0.94 -15.09 6.57
C LYS A 234 -1.53 -14.57 7.90
N ARG A 235 -0.96 -13.50 8.48
CA ARG A 235 -1.43 -12.90 9.74
C ARG A 235 -2.46 -11.78 9.57
N ILE A 236 -2.84 -11.42 8.34
CA ILE A 236 -3.87 -10.40 8.10
C ILE A 236 -5.19 -10.87 8.70
N ASP A 237 -5.86 -9.99 9.46
CA ASP A 237 -7.21 -10.24 9.93
C ASP A 237 -8.20 -10.12 8.76
N THR A 238 -8.38 -11.26 8.07
CA THR A 238 -9.26 -11.36 6.92
C THR A 238 -10.72 -11.02 7.25
N LYS A 239 -11.16 -11.22 8.50
CA LYS A 239 -12.55 -10.90 8.89
C LYS A 239 -12.76 -9.39 8.93
N THR A 240 -11.82 -8.66 9.51
CA THR A 240 -11.87 -7.18 9.56
C THR A 240 -11.80 -6.57 8.16
N VAL A 241 -10.98 -7.12 7.26
CA VAL A 241 -10.94 -6.66 5.86
C VAL A 241 -12.26 -6.96 5.14
N LEU A 242 -12.79 -8.19 5.24
CA LEU A 242 -14.07 -8.55 4.63
C LEU A 242 -15.24 -7.73 5.17
N ALA A 243 -15.19 -7.28 6.42
CA ALA A 243 -16.22 -6.41 7.00
C ALA A 243 -16.26 -5.01 6.37
N GLN A 244 -15.21 -4.58 5.67
CA GLN A 244 -15.21 -3.34 4.89
C GLN A 244 -15.92 -3.51 3.53
N ILE A 245 -16.11 -4.74 3.05
CA ILE A 245 -16.83 -5.02 1.81
C ILE A 245 -18.33 -5.03 2.12
N ASN A 246 -19.08 -4.19 1.42
CA ASN A 246 -20.52 -4.01 1.65
C ASN A 246 -21.25 -5.34 1.57
N ALA A 247 -21.96 -5.69 2.65
CA ALA A 247 -22.75 -6.92 2.74
C ALA A 247 -23.93 -6.99 1.74
N ALA A 248 -24.27 -5.88 1.08
CA ALA A 248 -25.37 -5.79 0.11
C ALA A 248 -25.12 -6.54 -1.22
N LEU A 249 -23.95 -7.18 -1.37
CA LEU A 249 -23.60 -8.04 -2.52
C LEU A 249 -23.50 -9.53 -2.16
N LYS A 250 -23.91 -9.91 -0.94
CA LYS A 250 -24.03 -11.30 -0.50
C LYS A 250 -25.22 -11.99 -1.16
#